data_AF-A0A2H6H3K3-F1
#
_entry.id   AF-A0A2H6H3K3-F1
#
_cell.length_a   1.000
_cell.length_b   1.000
_cell.length_c   1.000
_cell.angle_alpha   90.00
_cell.angle_beta   90.00
_cell.angle_gamma   90.00
#
_symmetry.space_group_name_H-M   'P 1'
#
loop_
_entity.id
_entity.type
_entity.pdbx_description
1 polymer ?
#
loop_
_entity_poly.entity_id
_entity_poly.type
_entity_poly.pdbx_seq_one_letter_code
_entity_poly.pdbx_strand_id
1 'polypeptide(L)'
;MVSPPGRRREILDLLYGPAAPETASHLERLLEEHRSGREAGDLWDEHDAWVITYPDQFRRPGEPTLQTLHTFFDDHLSPWMNGMHVLPFYPWSSDDGFAVIDPTTVDPVYGT
;
A
#
# COMPACT_ATOMS: atom_id res chain seq x y z
N MET A 1 -11.13 7.13 -2.86
CA MET A 1 -12.02 8.30 -3.03
C MET A 1 -11.15 9.52 -3.34
N VAL A 2 -11.19 10.04 -4.56
CA VAL A 2 -10.43 11.25 -4.92
C VAL A 2 -11.08 12.44 -4.21
N SER A 3 -10.33 13.17 -3.37
CA SER A 3 -10.86 14.38 -2.70
C SER A 3 -11.47 15.32 -3.73
N PRO A 4 -12.65 15.93 -3.49
CA PRO A 4 -13.25 16.88 -4.41
C PRO A 4 -12.26 18.00 -4.79
N PRO A 5 -12.27 18.51 -6.04
CA PRO A 5 -11.32 19.53 -6.50
C PRO A 5 -11.21 20.74 -5.55
N GLY A 6 -12.32 21.19 -4.97
CA GLY A 6 -12.34 22.28 -3.99
C GLY A 6 -11.55 21.98 -2.72
N ARG A 7 -11.76 20.81 -2.10
CA ARG A 7 -11.04 20.39 -0.89
C ARG A 7 -9.54 20.26 -1.14
N ARG A 8 -9.13 19.76 -2.31
CA ARG A 8 -7.70 19.66 -2.66
C ARG A 8 -7.06 21.04 -2.70
N ARG A 9 -7.74 22.02 -3.30
CA ARG A 9 -7.24 23.39 -3.39
C ARG A 9 -7.09 24.03 -2.01
N GLU A 10 -8.09 23.89 -1.15
CA GLU A 10 -8.04 24.39 0.23
C GLU A 10 -6.84 23.82 1.02
N ILE A 11 -6.57 22.52 0.89
CA ILE A 11 -5.42 21.88 1.55
C ILE A 11 -4.10 22.42 1.00
N LEU A 12 -4.00 22.61 -0.32
CA LEU A 12 -2.79 23.15 -0.93
C LEU A 12 -2.54 24.59 -0.49
N ASP A 13 -3.58 25.42 -0.45
CA ASP A 13 -3.49 26.80 0.02
C ASP A 13 -3.07 26.85 1.51
N LEU A 14 -3.61 25.95 2.34
CA LEU A 14 -3.24 25.83 3.76
C LEU A 14 -1.76 25.44 3.97
N LEU A 15 -1.27 24.44 3.22
CA LEU A 15 0.07 23.87 3.42
C LEU A 15 1.19 24.65 2.73
N TYR A 16 0.90 25.21 1.55
CA TYR A 16 1.92 25.79 0.66
C TYR A 16 1.78 27.29 0.45
N GLY A 17 0.65 27.90 0.87
CA GLY A 17 0.42 29.34 0.80
C GLY A 17 0.73 29.91 -0.60
N PRO A 18 1.68 30.85 -0.76
CA PRO A 18 2.03 31.41 -2.06
C PRO A 18 2.46 30.40 -3.13
N ALA A 19 3.00 29.23 -2.74
CA ALA A 19 3.44 28.18 -3.67
C ALA A 19 2.29 27.25 -4.12
N ALA A 20 1.11 27.35 -3.52
CA ALA A 20 -0.02 26.47 -3.82
C ALA A 20 -0.45 26.45 -5.30
N PRO A 21 -0.43 27.54 -6.09
CA PRO A 21 -0.70 27.50 -7.53
C PRO A 21 0.26 26.60 -8.31
N GLU A 22 1.56 26.68 -8.01
CA GLU A 22 2.60 25.88 -8.67
C GLU A 22 2.47 24.40 -8.27
N THR A 23 2.30 24.12 -6.98
CA THR A 23 2.10 22.75 -6.48
C THR A 23 0.84 22.11 -7.06
N ALA A 24 -0.26 22.87 -7.19
CA ALA A 24 -1.49 22.38 -7.81
C ALA A 24 -1.27 21.96 -9.27
N SER A 25 -0.58 22.79 -10.05
CA SER A 25 -0.27 22.50 -11.46
C SER A 25 0.57 21.22 -11.59
N HIS A 26 1.56 21.03 -10.71
CA HIS A 26 2.36 19.81 -10.70
C HIS A 26 1.52 18.58 -10.32
N LEU A 27 0.69 18.69 -9.28
CA LEU A 27 -0.19 17.60 -8.85
C LEU A 27 -1.17 17.20 -9.97
N GLU A 28 -1.78 18.16 -10.65
CA GLU A 28 -2.70 17.91 -11.76
C GLU A 28 -2.04 17.16 -12.91
N ARG A 29 -0.79 17.49 -13.24
CA ARG A 29 0.01 16.75 -14.22
C ARG A 29 0.20 15.29 -13.80
N LEU A 30 0.60 15.04 -12.55
CA LEU A 30 0.78 13.67 -12.03
C LEU A 30 -0.55 12.89 -12.03
N LEU A 31 -1.65 13.53 -11.66
CA LEU A 31 -2.97 12.89 -11.67
C LEU A 31 -3.43 12.49 -13.08
N GLU A 32 -3.12 13.31 -14.09
CA GLU A 32 -3.43 12.99 -15.48
C GLU A 32 -2.52 11.86 -16.00
N GLU A 33 -1.22 11.91 -15.68
CA GLU A 33 -0.25 10.85 -16.04
C GLU A 33 -0.62 9.49 -15.44
N HIS A 34 -1.19 9.47 -14.24
CA HIS A 34 -1.56 8.26 -13.50
C HIS A 34 -3.08 8.03 -13.42
N ARG A 35 -3.84 8.56 -14.38
CA ARG A 35 -5.31 8.48 -14.40
C ARG A 35 -5.86 7.04 -14.52
N SER A 36 -5.02 6.06 -14.80
CA SER A 36 -5.44 4.70 -15.14
C SER A 36 -6.05 3.93 -13.95
N GLY A 37 -7.32 3.57 -14.13
CA GLY A 37 -7.76 2.16 -14.08
C GLY A 37 -8.05 1.53 -12.72
N ARG A 38 -8.20 2.29 -11.64
CA ARG A 38 -8.79 1.74 -10.40
C ARG A 38 -10.29 1.98 -10.39
N GLU A 39 -11.04 0.96 -10.80
CA GLU A 39 -12.44 0.81 -10.39
C GLU A 39 -12.45 0.84 -8.86
N ALA A 40 -13.21 1.75 -8.27
CA ALA A 40 -13.45 1.70 -6.84
C ALA A 40 -14.33 0.48 -6.59
N GLY A 41 -13.73 -0.60 -6.09
CA GLY A 41 -14.50 -1.74 -5.58
C GLY A 41 -15.44 -1.32 -4.46
N ASP A 42 -16.38 -2.21 -4.13
CA ASP A 42 -17.26 -2.00 -2.99
C ASP A 42 -16.44 -1.74 -1.71
N LEU A 43 -16.93 -0.82 -0.89
CA LEU A 43 -16.33 -0.57 0.42
C LEU A 43 -16.62 -1.78 1.33
N TRP A 44 -15.74 -1.97 2.31
CA TRP A 44 -15.92 -2.99 3.34
C TRP A 44 -17.10 -2.66 4.25
N ASP A 45 -17.75 -3.68 4.78
CA ASP A 45 -18.82 -3.61 5.78
C ASP A 45 -18.47 -4.42 7.05
N GLU A 46 -19.42 -4.55 7.98
CA GLU A 46 -19.21 -5.25 9.26
C GLU A 46 -18.97 -6.77 9.12
N HIS A 47 -19.18 -7.35 7.94
CA HIS A 47 -18.92 -8.76 7.66
C HIS A 47 -17.49 -8.99 7.16
N ASP A 48 -16.72 -7.94 6.86
CA ASP A 48 -15.34 -8.05 6.41
C ASP A 48 -14.35 -8.20 7.58
N ALA A 49 -13.49 -9.22 7.50
CA ALA A 49 -12.39 -9.46 8.42
C ALA A 49 -11.03 -9.48 7.68
N TRP A 50 -10.05 -8.78 8.24
CA TRP A 50 -8.72 -8.60 7.63
C TRP A 50 -7.60 -9.06 8.57
N VAL A 51 -6.54 -9.65 7.98
CA VAL A 51 -5.31 -10.00 8.72
C VAL A 51 -4.26 -8.93 8.51
N ILE A 52 -3.53 -8.57 9.57
CA ILE A 52 -2.30 -7.78 9.48
C ILE A 52 -1.13 -8.69 9.90
N THR A 53 -0.08 -8.76 9.09
CA THR A 53 1.06 -9.66 9.36
C THR A 53 2.34 -9.16 8.71
N TYR A 54 3.48 -9.56 9.27
CA TYR A 54 4.78 -9.43 8.61
C TYR A 54 4.90 -10.40 7.42
N PRO A 55 5.66 -10.02 6.36
CA PRO A 55 5.83 -10.84 5.16
C PRO A 55 6.52 -12.19 5.42
N ASP A 56 7.21 -12.30 6.55
CA ASP A 56 8.04 -13.44 6.96
C ASP A 56 7.56 -14.13 8.25
N GLN A 57 6.30 -13.88 8.62
CA GLN A 57 5.63 -14.52 9.76
C GLN A 57 5.59 -16.05 9.62
N PHE A 58 5.49 -16.54 8.37
CA PHE A 58 5.61 -17.95 8.03
C PHE A 58 6.79 -18.17 7.11
N ARG A 59 7.56 -19.24 7.37
CA ARG A 59 8.78 -19.55 6.64
C ARG A 59 8.86 -21.04 6.35
N ARG A 60 9.29 -21.37 5.14
CA ARG A 60 9.68 -22.73 4.75
C ARG A 60 11.11 -22.71 4.22
N PRO A 61 11.95 -23.72 4.55
CA PRO A 61 13.31 -23.76 4.05
C PRO A 61 13.37 -23.73 2.52
N GLY A 62 14.10 -22.77 1.95
CA GLY A 62 14.32 -22.65 0.50
C GLY A 62 13.19 -21.98 -0.29
N GLU A 63 12.19 -21.40 0.37
CA GLU A 63 11.05 -20.74 -0.26
C GLU A 63 11.00 -19.24 0.10
N PRO A 64 10.68 -18.34 -0.85
CA PRO A 64 10.38 -16.94 -0.53
C PRO A 64 9.22 -16.84 0.46
N THR A 65 9.36 -15.95 1.43
CA THR A 65 8.44 -15.93 2.57
C THR A 65 7.04 -15.41 2.21
N LEU A 66 6.91 -14.49 1.25
CA LEU A 66 5.60 -14.06 0.74
C LEU A 66 4.84 -15.21 0.07
N GLN A 67 5.54 -16.13 -0.61
CA GLN A 67 4.93 -17.30 -1.22
C GLN A 67 4.45 -18.29 -0.14
N THR A 68 5.24 -18.48 0.92
CA THR A 68 4.85 -19.30 2.06
C THR A 68 3.63 -18.71 2.78
N LEU A 69 3.62 -17.39 2.99
CA LEU A 69 2.53 -16.66 3.61
C LEU A 69 1.24 -16.74 2.80
N HIS A 70 1.32 -16.58 1.47
CA HIS A 70 0.19 -16.75 0.57
C HIS A 70 -0.40 -18.16 0.68
N THR A 71 0.45 -19.20 0.63
CA THR A 71 0.01 -20.59 0.77
C THR A 71 -0.67 -20.82 2.13
N PHE A 72 -0.12 -20.29 3.22
CA PHE A 72 -0.73 -20.39 4.54
C PHE A 72 -2.11 -19.72 4.58
N PHE A 73 -2.25 -18.53 3.98
CA PHE A 73 -3.52 -17.82 3.95
C PHE A 73 -4.59 -18.61 3.20
N ASP A 74 -4.26 -19.15 2.03
CA ASP A 74 -5.17 -19.95 1.23
C ASP A 74 -5.58 -21.26 1.93
N ASP A 75 -4.61 -21.95 2.54
CA ASP A 75 -4.84 -23.27 3.15
C ASP A 75 -5.59 -23.19 4.49
N HIS A 76 -5.46 -22.08 5.23
CA HIS A 76 -5.92 -22.02 6.63
C HIS A 76 -6.87 -20.87 6.95
N LEU A 77 -6.85 -19.78 6.18
CA LEU A 77 -7.62 -18.58 6.48
C LEU A 77 -8.74 -18.33 5.46
N SER A 78 -8.58 -18.79 4.22
CA SER A 78 -9.65 -18.77 3.23
C SER A 78 -10.74 -19.80 3.58
N PRO A 79 -12.04 -19.48 3.47
CA PRO A 79 -12.64 -18.24 2.98
C PRO A 79 -13.04 -17.26 4.11
N TRP A 80 -12.51 -17.43 5.32
CA TRP A 80 -12.96 -16.69 6.51
C TRP A 80 -12.45 -15.25 6.58
N MET A 81 -11.36 -14.95 5.87
CA MET A 81 -10.74 -13.63 5.82
C MET A 81 -10.87 -13.03 4.42
N ASN A 82 -11.22 -11.74 4.35
CA ASN A 82 -11.47 -11.01 3.11
C ASN A 82 -10.18 -10.51 2.46
N GLY A 83 -9.09 -10.44 3.25
CA GLY A 83 -7.78 -10.10 2.74
C GLY A 83 -6.71 -9.96 3.82
N MET A 84 -5.55 -9.52 3.37
CA MET A 84 -4.36 -9.34 4.20
C MET A 84 -3.70 -7.99 3.92
N HIS A 85 -3.37 -7.27 5.00
CA HIS A 85 -2.42 -6.17 4.99
C HIS A 85 -1.05 -6.71 5.38
N VAL A 86 -0.13 -6.72 4.41
CA VAL A 86 1.25 -7.12 4.63
C VAL A 86 2.04 -5.90 5.11
N LEU A 87 2.68 -6.03 6.27
CA LEU A 87 3.59 -5.02 6.82
C LEU A 87 4.84 -4.87 5.92
N PRO A 88 5.67 -3.82 6.09
CA PRO A 88 6.65 -3.45 5.08
C PRO A 88 7.55 -4.59 4.60
N PHE A 89 7.69 -4.70 3.28
CA PHE A 89 8.41 -5.76 2.57
C PHE A 89 9.40 -5.21 1.52
N TYR A 90 9.73 -3.93 1.62
CA TYR A 90 10.79 -3.28 0.83
C TYR A 90 12.13 -3.37 1.57
N PRO A 91 13.29 -3.25 0.89
CA PRO A 91 14.58 -3.14 1.56
C PRO A 91 14.56 -2.02 2.60
N TRP A 92 15.07 -2.30 3.79
CA TRP A 92 14.97 -1.41 4.94
C TRP A 92 16.23 -1.44 5.80
N SER A 93 16.41 -0.39 6.61
CA SER A 93 17.63 -0.18 7.41
C SER A 93 17.41 -0.32 8.93
N SER A 94 16.21 0.00 9.42
CA SER A 94 15.80 -0.13 10.82
C SER A 94 14.26 -0.13 10.95
N ASP A 95 13.76 -0.15 12.20
CA ASP A 95 12.33 0.00 12.54
C ASP A 95 11.44 -1.05 11.87
N ASP A 96 11.87 -2.31 11.89
CA ASP A 96 11.12 -3.49 11.39
C ASP A 96 10.44 -3.27 10.02
N GLY A 97 11.17 -2.66 9.08
CA GLY A 97 10.68 -2.39 7.73
C GLY A 97 10.21 -0.97 7.46
N PHE A 98 10.02 -0.14 8.50
CA PHE A 98 9.51 1.23 8.34
C PHE A 98 10.58 2.26 7.95
N ALA A 99 11.87 1.94 8.07
CA ALA A 99 12.95 2.77 7.51
C ALA A 99 13.38 2.28 6.11
N VAL A 100 12.51 2.53 5.12
CA VAL A 100 12.63 2.08 3.73
C VAL A 100 13.85 2.68 3.03
N ILE A 101 14.63 1.83 2.35
CA ILE A 101 15.77 2.20 1.51
C ILE A 101 15.32 2.47 0.06
N ASP A 102 14.54 1.55 -0.52
CA ASP A 102 14.03 1.66 -1.88
C ASP A 102 12.56 1.19 -1.96
N PRO A 103 11.59 2.10 -2.14
CA PRO A 103 10.17 1.75 -2.20
C PRO A 103 9.74 1.13 -3.54
N THR A 104 10.66 0.95 -4.49
CA THR A 104 10.36 0.43 -5.83
C THR A 104 10.75 -1.03 -6.03
N THR A 105 11.43 -1.63 -5.06
CA THR A 105 11.97 -2.99 -5.12
C THR A 105 11.51 -3.80 -3.91
N VAL A 106 11.04 -5.04 -4.09
CA VAL A 106 10.77 -5.97 -2.98
C VAL A 106 12.08 -6.46 -2.38
N ASP A 107 12.18 -6.58 -1.05
CA ASP A 107 13.39 -7.14 -0.45
C ASP A 107 13.56 -8.60 -0.91
N PRO A 108 14.73 -8.99 -1.45
CA PRO A 108 14.95 -10.34 -1.97
C PRO A 108 14.69 -11.46 -0.97
N VAL A 109 14.75 -11.19 0.35
CA VAL A 109 14.40 -12.18 1.38
C VAL A 109 12.90 -12.54 1.36
N TYR A 110 12.06 -11.65 0.86
CA TYR A 110 10.62 -11.82 0.77
C TYR A 110 10.17 -12.37 -0.60
N GLY A 111 10.89 -12.07 -1.68
CA GLY A 111 10.61 -12.57 -3.03
C GLY A 111 10.85 -11.54 -4.13
N THR A 112 10.06 -11.60 -5.21
CA THR A 112 10.07 -10.65 -6.34
C THR A 112 8.66 -10.32 -6.78
#